data_AF-A0A953E7R2-F1
#
_entry.id   AF-A0A953E7R2-F1
#
_cell.length_a   1.000
_cell.length_b   1.000
_cell.length_c   1.000
_cell.angle_alpha   90.00
_cell.angle_beta   90.00
_cell.angle_gamma   90.00
#
_symmetry.space_group_name_H-M   'P 1'
#
loop_
_entity.id
_entity.type
_entity.pdbx_description
1 polymer ?
#
loop_
_entity_poly.entity_id
_entity_poly.type
_entity_poly.pdbx_seq_one_letter_code
_entity_poly.pdbx_strand_id
1 'polypeptide(L)'
;MPETPTLWTELRRFTAARVALGRAGNGLPTTAHLDFQEAHARARDAVHSALDADALEAALAPLGLPALRVASQAEDRRSYLLRPDLGRRLREEDRTRLAAAAAPGAFLFVVADGLCARGVLAQAPAVLQRAVPLLRRA
;
A
#
# COMPACT_ATOMS: atom_id res chain seq x y z
N MET A 1 -26.57 24.96 -16.39
CA MET A 1 -25.71 25.32 -15.23
C MET A 1 -24.49 26.05 -15.75
N PRO A 2 -23.90 27.03 -15.05
CA PRO A 2 -22.74 27.73 -15.58
C PRO A 2 -21.58 26.72 -15.71
N GLU A 3 -21.05 26.62 -16.93
CA GLU A 3 -19.94 25.71 -17.23
C GLU A 3 -18.67 26.17 -16.52
N THR A 4 -17.84 25.21 -16.13
CA THR A 4 -16.54 25.52 -15.52
C THR A 4 -15.65 26.14 -16.62
N PRO A 5 -15.06 27.33 -16.39
CA PRO A 5 -14.25 27.98 -17.41
C PRO A 5 -13.12 27.06 -17.89
N THR A 6 -12.84 27.06 -19.19
CA THR A 6 -11.90 26.14 -19.86
C THR A 6 -10.51 26.11 -19.20
N LEU A 7 -10.04 27.27 -18.70
CA LEU A 7 -8.78 27.40 -17.97
C LEU A 7 -8.73 26.49 -16.73
N TRP A 8 -9.82 26.39 -15.97
CA TRP A 8 -9.87 25.56 -14.77
C TRP A 8 -9.84 24.08 -15.10
N THR A 9 -10.44 23.68 -16.21
CA THR A 9 -10.36 22.30 -16.71
C THR A 9 -8.93 21.94 -17.13
N GLU A 10 -8.24 22.84 -17.84
CA GLU A 10 -6.83 22.64 -18.21
C GLU A 10 -5.92 22.52 -17.00
N LEU A 11 -6.13 23.32 -15.95
CA LEU A 11 -5.32 23.27 -14.74
C LEU A 11 -5.45 21.95 -13.98
N ARG A 12 -6.59 21.23 -14.10
CA ARG A 12 -6.80 19.94 -13.43
C ARG A 12 -5.74 18.90 -13.82
N ARG A 13 -5.20 18.94 -15.04
CA ARG A 13 -4.21 17.93 -15.49
C ARG A 13 -2.90 17.97 -14.70
N PHE A 14 -2.63 19.08 -14.01
CA PHE A 14 -1.40 19.27 -13.24
C PHE A 14 -1.52 18.80 -11.78
N THR A 15 -2.68 18.30 -11.34
CA THR A 15 -2.87 17.84 -9.96
C THR A 15 -3.87 16.70 -9.84
N ALA A 16 -3.60 15.76 -8.93
CA ALA A 16 -4.57 14.74 -8.54
C ALA A 16 -5.65 15.30 -7.59
N ALA A 17 -5.49 16.53 -7.08
CA ALA A 17 -6.46 17.16 -6.21
C ALA A 17 -7.79 17.41 -6.94
N ARG A 18 -8.90 17.26 -6.22
CA ARG A 18 -10.25 17.44 -6.74
C ARG A 18 -10.61 18.93 -6.86
N VAL A 19 -9.94 19.64 -7.76
CA VAL A 19 -10.18 21.07 -8.05
C VAL A 19 -11.14 21.24 -9.24
N ALA A 20 -11.69 22.44 -9.39
CA ALA A 20 -12.54 22.80 -10.53
C ALA A 20 -13.72 21.84 -10.76
N LEU A 21 -14.40 21.46 -9.67
CA LEU A 21 -15.54 20.54 -9.68
C LEU A 21 -16.87 21.20 -10.04
N GLY A 22 -16.90 22.54 -10.14
CA GLY A 22 -18.14 23.31 -10.21
C GLY A 22 -18.87 23.39 -8.86
N ARG A 23 -20.13 23.85 -8.89
CA ARG A 23 -20.99 23.97 -7.70
C ARG A 23 -22.47 23.84 -8.04
N ALA A 24 -23.26 23.36 -7.08
CA ALA A 24 -24.72 23.41 -7.09
C ALA A 24 -25.19 24.28 -5.90
N GLY A 25 -25.50 25.55 -6.15
CA GLY A 25 -25.72 26.52 -5.07
C GLY A 25 -24.46 26.71 -4.22
N ASN A 26 -24.57 26.39 -2.93
CA ASN A 26 -23.46 26.39 -1.96
C ASN A 26 -22.83 25.00 -1.77
N GLY A 27 -23.28 23.99 -2.52
CA GLY A 27 -22.84 22.59 -2.40
C GLY A 27 -22.07 22.06 -3.61
N LEU A 28 -21.62 20.82 -3.50
CA LEU A 28 -21.00 20.07 -4.59
C LEU A 28 -22.06 19.63 -5.62
N PRO A 29 -21.72 19.58 -6.92
CA PRO A 29 -22.55 18.88 -7.89
C PRO A 29 -22.67 17.40 -7.55
N THR A 30 -23.81 16.80 -7.85
CA THR A 30 -24.12 15.39 -7.51
C THR A 30 -23.05 14.43 -8.00
N THR A 31 -22.55 14.58 -9.23
CA THR A 31 -21.48 13.72 -9.78
C THR A 31 -20.22 13.78 -8.92
N ALA A 32 -19.75 14.97 -8.57
CA ALA A 32 -18.56 15.13 -7.73
C ALA A 32 -18.76 14.54 -6.32
N HIS A 33 -19.98 14.60 -5.80
CA HIS A 33 -20.33 13.95 -4.53
C HIS A 33 -20.30 12.43 -4.64
N LEU A 34 -20.90 11.84 -5.67
CA LEU A 34 -20.91 10.40 -5.89
C LEU A 34 -19.48 9.86 -6.11
N ASP A 35 -18.67 10.53 -6.92
CA ASP A 35 -17.26 10.20 -7.14
C ASP A 35 -16.45 10.24 -5.83
N PHE A 36 -16.83 11.09 -4.88
CA PHE A 36 -16.21 11.14 -3.56
C PHE A 36 -16.65 9.97 -2.69
N GLN A 37 -17.94 9.63 -2.67
CA GLN A 37 -18.46 8.50 -1.90
C GLN A 37 -17.86 7.17 -2.38
N GLU A 38 -17.75 6.99 -3.70
CA GLU A 38 -17.12 5.79 -4.27
C GLU A 38 -15.66 5.68 -3.84
N ALA A 39 -14.89 6.77 -3.96
CA ALA A 39 -13.49 6.78 -3.52
C ALA A 39 -13.36 6.53 -2.02
N HIS A 40 -14.28 7.05 -1.21
CA HIS A 40 -14.31 6.80 0.23
C HIS A 40 -14.58 5.32 0.53
N ALA A 41 -15.54 4.69 -0.13
CA ALA A 41 -15.80 3.25 0.00
C ALA A 41 -14.56 2.42 -0.37
N ARG A 42 -13.95 2.70 -1.53
CA ARG A 42 -12.71 2.04 -1.97
C ARG A 42 -11.56 2.21 -0.97
N ALA A 43 -11.46 3.38 -0.34
CA ALA A 43 -10.43 3.64 0.68
C ALA A 43 -10.67 2.82 1.95
N ARG A 44 -11.92 2.68 2.39
CA ARG A 44 -12.28 1.83 3.55
C ARG A 44 -11.98 0.37 3.27
N ASP A 45 -12.33 -0.13 2.09
CA ASP A 45 -12.04 -1.51 1.70
C ASP A 45 -10.53 -1.79 1.68
N ALA A 46 -9.72 -0.83 1.22
CA ALA A 46 -8.27 -0.96 1.21
C ALA A 46 -7.68 -1.18 2.63
N VAL A 47 -8.21 -0.48 3.65
CA VAL A 47 -7.79 -0.65 5.06
C VAL A 47 -8.08 -2.08 5.57
N HIS A 48 -9.15 -2.70 5.09
CA HIS A 48 -9.55 -4.04 5.50
C HIS A 48 -9.01 -5.16 4.59
N SER A 49 -8.38 -4.83 3.47
CA SER A 49 -7.80 -5.81 2.55
C SER A 49 -6.71 -6.67 3.21
N ALA A 50 -6.65 -7.95 2.85
CA ALA A 50 -5.59 -8.87 3.26
C ALA A 50 -4.53 -8.97 2.15
N LEU A 51 -3.27 -9.21 2.54
CA LEU A 51 -2.19 -9.46 1.58
C LEU A 51 -2.24 -10.90 1.11
N ASP A 52 -2.30 -11.07 -0.20
CA ASP A 52 -2.06 -12.35 -0.85
C ASP A 52 -0.55 -12.63 -0.87
N ALA A 53 -0.08 -13.31 0.18
CA ALA A 53 1.33 -13.63 0.34
C ALA A 53 1.83 -14.62 -0.74
N ASP A 54 0.95 -15.52 -1.21
CA ASP A 54 1.28 -16.49 -2.25
C ASP A 54 1.53 -15.77 -3.58
N ALA A 55 0.64 -14.85 -3.96
CA ALA A 55 0.80 -14.03 -5.16
C ALA A 55 2.04 -13.13 -5.07
N LEU A 56 2.31 -12.55 -3.90
CA LEU A 56 3.50 -11.72 -3.70
C LEU A 56 4.78 -12.54 -3.86
N GLU A 57 4.88 -13.72 -3.24
CA GLU A 57 6.04 -14.59 -3.36
C GLU A 57 6.24 -15.06 -4.80
N ALA A 58 5.16 -15.44 -5.50
CA ALA A 58 5.23 -15.81 -6.91
C ALA A 58 5.78 -14.67 -7.78
N ALA A 59 5.34 -13.43 -7.53
CA ALA A 59 5.82 -12.25 -8.25
C ALA A 59 7.30 -11.92 -7.97
N LEU A 60 7.80 -12.28 -6.79
CA LEU A 60 9.19 -12.06 -6.36
C LEU A 60 10.12 -13.22 -6.66
N ALA A 61 9.59 -14.42 -6.92
CA ALA A 61 10.38 -15.63 -7.21
C ALA A 61 11.46 -15.44 -8.29
N PRO A 62 11.22 -14.69 -9.40
CA PRO A 62 12.25 -14.45 -10.41
C PRO A 62 13.51 -13.72 -9.91
N LEU A 63 13.45 -13.08 -8.74
CA LEU A 63 14.62 -12.41 -8.13
C LEU A 63 15.63 -13.41 -7.56
N GLY A 64 15.21 -14.66 -7.33
CA GLY A 64 16.05 -15.71 -6.75
C GLY A 64 16.55 -15.38 -5.35
N LEU A 65 15.77 -14.60 -4.58
CA LEU A 65 16.09 -14.26 -3.20
C LEU A 65 15.37 -15.21 -2.23
N PRO A 66 15.99 -15.55 -1.09
CA PRO A 66 15.29 -16.25 -0.03
C PRO A 66 14.14 -15.37 0.49
N ALA A 67 12.96 -15.97 0.65
CA ALA A 67 11.79 -15.32 1.22
C ALA A 67 11.40 -16.01 2.54
N LEU A 68 11.04 -15.21 3.54
CA LEU A 68 10.58 -15.70 4.83
C LEU A 68 9.28 -14.99 5.20
N ARG A 69 8.20 -15.75 5.37
CA ARG A 69 6.96 -15.23 5.96
C ARG A 69 7.12 -15.11 7.46
N VAL A 70 6.78 -13.93 7.97
CA VAL A 70 6.74 -13.61 9.39
C VAL A 70 5.46 -12.85 9.69
N ALA A 71 4.97 -12.94 10.91
CA ALA A 71 3.82 -12.20 11.38
C ALA A 71 4.17 -11.29 12.57
N SER A 72 3.42 -10.21 12.70
CA SER A 72 3.45 -9.38 13.91
C SER A 72 2.67 -10.04 15.05
N GLN A 73 2.81 -9.51 16.26
CA GLN A 73 2.00 -9.92 17.41
C GLN A 73 0.52 -9.54 17.28
N ALA A 74 0.14 -8.73 16.29
CA ALA A 74 -1.27 -8.55 15.95
C ALA A 74 -1.80 -9.82 15.27
N GLU A 75 -2.76 -10.48 15.90
CA GLU A 75 -3.33 -11.76 15.43
C GLU A 75 -4.27 -11.58 14.26
N ASP A 76 -4.94 -10.43 14.19
CA ASP A 76 -5.96 -10.11 13.20
C ASP A 76 -5.92 -8.62 12.81
N ARG A 77 -6.67 -8.25 11.77
CA ARG A 77 -6.73 -6.87 11.26
C ARG A 77 -7.29 -5.88 12.28
N ARG A 78 -8.27 -6.25 13.09
CA ARG A 78 -8.86 -5.37 14.10
C ARG A 78 -7.82 -5.06 15.18
N SER A 79 -7.13 -6.08 15.68
CA SER A 79 -6.02 -5.96 16.62
C SER A 79 -4.91 -5.09 16.03
N TYR A 80 -4.54 -5.28 14.76
CA TYR A 80 -3.55 -4.44 14.08
C TYR A 80 -3.93 -2.95 14.05
N LEU A 81 -5.20 -2.64 13.78
CA LEU A 81 -5.70 -1.25 13.71
C LEU A 81 -5.82 -0.59 15.10
N LEU A 82 -6.14 -1.35 16.14
CA LEU A 82 -6.37 -0.82 17.49
C LEU A 82 -5.13 -0.88 18.40
N ARG A 83 -4.15 -1.74 18.07
CA ARG A 83 -2.95 -2.01 18.88
C ARG A 83 -1.67 -1.87 18.04
N PRO A 84 -1.27 -0.63 17.71
CA PRO A 84 -0.05 -0.39 16.94
C PRO A 84 1.21 -0.89 17.64
N ASP A 85 1.18 -1.06 18.97
CA ASP A 85 2.26 -1.67 19.74
C ASP A 85 2.49 -3.14 19.36
N LEU A 86 1.42 -3.90 19.10
CA LEU A 86 1.52 -5.30 18.67
C LEU A 86 1.95 -5.42 17.21
N GLY A 87 1.48 -4.50 16.35
CA GLY A 87 1.89 -4.45 14.93
C GLY A 87 3.38 -4.11 14.71
N ARG A 88 4.03 -3.50 15.70
CA ARG A 88 5.47 -3.15 15.68
C ARG A 88 6.38 -4.23 16.25
N ARG A 89 5.83 -5.36 16.71
CA ARG A 89 6.58 -6.47 17.30
C ARG A 89 6.33 -7.74 16.49
N LEU A 90 7.39 -8.50 16.21
CA LEU A 90 7.25 -9.82 15.61
C LEU A 90 6.70 -10.83 16.62
N ARG A 91 6.00 -11.85 16.13
CA ARG A 91 5.72 -13.06 16.93
C ARG A 91 7.05 -13.68 17.35
N GLU A 92 7.07 -14.27 18.54
CA GLU A 92 8.32 -14.75 19.14
C GLU A 92 8.98 -15.88 18.33
N GLU A 93 8.16 -16.78 17.78
CA GLU A 93 8.62 -17.84 16.88
C GLU A 93 9.25 -17.27 15.61
N ASP A 94 8.59 -16.30 14.98
CA ASP A 94 9.06 -15.65 13.75
C ASP A 94 10.32 -14.81 14.00
N ARG A 95 10.45 -14.19 15.17
CA ARG A 95 11.66 -13.49 15.61
C ARG A 95 12.85 -14.45 15.65
N THR A 96 12.64 -15.64 16.23
CA THR A 96 13.66 -16.68 16.31
C THR A 96 14.04 -17.20 14.92
N ARG A 97 13.06 -17.48 14.07
CA ARG A 97 13.28 -17.93 12.68
C ARG A 97 14.03 -16.90 11.84
N LEU A 98 13.67 -15.62 11.95
CA LEU A 98 14.36 -14.53 11.25
C LEU A 98 15.80 -14.37 11.73
N ALA A 99 16.04 -14.46 13.04
CA ALA A 99 17.39 -14.38 13.61
C ALA A 99 18.28 -15.55 13.13
N ALA A 100 17.73 -16.76 13.02
CA ALA A 100 18.45 -17.92 12.51
C ALA A 100 18.79 -17.81 11.01
N ALA A 101 17.98 -17.09 10.23
CA ALA A 101 18.23 -16.82 8.81
C ALA A 101 19.13 -15.58 8.58
N ALA A 102 19.50 -14.85 9.63
CA ALA A 102 20.24 -13.60 9.50
C ALA A 102 21.66 -13.84 8.99
N ALA A 103 22.06 -13.06 7.98
CA ALA A 103 23.42 -13.02 7.46
C ALA A 103 24.04 -11.65 7.80
N PRO A 104 25.11 -11.60 8.62
CA PRO A 104 25.79 -10.35 8.94
C PRO A 104 26.24 -9.61 7.67
N GLY A 105 25.97 -8.31 7.61
CA GLY A 105 26.31 -7.47 6.46
C GLY A 105 25.37 -7.57 5.25
N ALA A 106 24.30 -8.37 5.33
CA ALA A 106 23.30 -8.47 4.26
C ALA A 106 22.25 -7.35 4.32
N PHE A 107 21.71 -6.98 3.16
CA PHE A 107 20.51 -6.16 3.06
C PHE A 107 19.25 -7.01 3.23
N LEU A 108 18.29 -6.52 4.01
CA LEU A 108 16.98 -7.13 4.16
C LEU A 108 15.91 -6.22 3.56
N PHE A 109 15.09 -6.77 2.68
CA PHE A 109 13.85 -6.13 2.24
C PHE A 109 12.68 -6.66 3.08
N VAL A 110 11.99 -5.76 3.77
CA VAL A 110 10.78 -6.09 4.52
C VAL A 110 9.57 -5.58 3.74
N VAL A 111 8.71 -6.50 3.31
CA VAL A 111 7.45 -6.19 2.64
C VAL A 111 6.32 -6.59 3.56
N ALA A 112 5.51 -5.62 3.97
CA ALA A 112 4.38 -5.82 4.86
C ALA A 112 3.13 -5.18 4.26
N ASP A 113 1.97 -5.76 4.54
CA ASP A 113 0.66 -5.31 4.07
C ASP A 113 0.27 -3.91 4.56
N GLY A 114 0.58 -3.61 5.82
CA GLY A 114 0.31 -2.32 6.45
C GLY A 114 -1.18 -1.99 6.47
N LEU A 115 -1.53 -0.79 5.99
CA LEU A 115 -2.91 -0.31 5.87
C LEU A 115 -3.46 -0.41 4.44
N CYS A 116 -2.68 -0.96 3.49
CA CYS A 116 -3.10 -1.08 2.10
C CYS A 116 -2.37 -2.25 1.41
N ALA A 117 -2.84 -3.46 1.65
CA ALA A 117 -2.26 -4.67 1.10
C ALA A 117 -2.21 -4.65 -0.44
N ARG A 118 -3.28 -4.16 -1.09
CA ARG A 118 -3.34 -4.03 -2.55
C ARG A 118 -2.25 -3.10 -3.10
N GLY A 119 -1.97 -1.99 -2.42
CA GLY A 119 -0.92 -1.06 -2.84
C GLY A 119 0.46 -1.70 -2.76
N VAL A 120 0.70 -2.47 -1.70
CA VAL A 120 1.96 -3.22 -1.51
C VAL A 120 2.14 -4.26 -2.61
N LEU A 121 1.13 -5.10 -2.87
CA LEU A 121 1.19 -6.12 -3.91
C LEU A 121 1.41 -5.50 -5.31
N ALA A 122 0.81 -4.34 -5.59
CA ALA A 122 0.97 -3.66 -6.87
C ALA A 122 2.35 -3.02 -7.08
N GLN A 123 3.04 -2.62 -6.01
CA GLN A 123 4.26 -1.79 -6.11
C GLN A 123 5.53 -2.53 -5.70
N ALA A 124 5.48 -3.35 -4.65
CA ALA A 124 6.67 -4.01 -4.09
C ALA A 124 7.41 -4.87 -5.13
N PRO A 125 6.74 -5.68 -5.98
CA PRO A 125 7.44 -6.45 -7.01
C PRO A 125 8.24 -5.57 -7.98
N ALA A 126 7.62 -4.51 -8.52
CA ALA A 126 8.28 -3.62 -9.48
C ALA A 126 9.48 -2.89 -8.86
N VAL A 127 9.34 -2.41 -7.61
CA VAL A 127 10.43 -1.75 -6.89
C VAL A 127 11.59 -2.72 -6.65
N LEU A 128 11.31 -3.92 -6.15
CA LEU A 128 12.36 -4.91 -5.84
C LEU A 128 13.05 -5.44 -7.11
N GLN A 129 12.29 -5.67 -8.18
CA GLN A 129 12.85 -6.05 -9.49
C GLN A 129 13.83 -5.02 -10.02
N ARG A 130 13.64 -3.73 -9.69
CA ARG A 130 14.58 -2.68 -10.09
C ARG A 130 15.72 -2.48 -9.10
N ALA A 131 15.45 -2.57 -7.80
CA ALA A 131 16.43 -2.29 -6.75
C ALA A 131 17.47 -3.41 -6.59
N VAL A 132 17.05 -4.68 -6.63
CA VAL A 132 17.93 -5.83 -6.37
C VAL A 132 19.13 -5.89 -7.33
N PRO A 133 18.98 -5.71 -8.66
CA PRO A 133 20.11 -5.70 -9.58
C PRO A 133 21.11 -4.57 -9.31
N LEU A 134 20.67 -3.44 -8.76
CA LEU A 134 21.55 -2.31 -8.44
C LEU A 134 22.36 -2.58 -7.18
N LEU A 135 21.72 -3.13 -6.14
CA LEU A 135 22.41 -3.47 -4.89
C LEU A 135 23.41 -4.62 -5.06
N ARG A 136 23.16 -5.57 -5.97
CA ARG A 136 24.13 -6.65 -6.27
C ARG A 136 25.43 -6.17 -6.93
N ARG A 137 25.46 -4.94 -7.44
CA ARG A 137 26.63 -4.34 -8.10
C ARG A 137 27.43 -3.41 -7.19
N ALA A 138 26.86 -3.03 -6.05
CA ALA A 138 27.51 -2.22 -5.03
C ALA A 138 28.40 -3.10 -4.16
#